data_AF-A0A960AQU6-F1
#
_entry.id   AF-A0A960AQU6-F1
#
_cell.length_a   1.000
_cell.length_b   1.000
_cell.length_c   1.000
_cell.angle_alpha   90.00
_cell.angle_beta   90.00
_cell.angle_gamma   90.00
#
_symmetry.space_group_name_H-M   'P 1'
#
loop_
_entity.id
_entity.type
_entity.pdbx_description
1 polymer ?
#
loop_
_entity_poly.entity_id
_entity_poly.type
_entity_poly.pdbx_seq_one_letter_code
_entity_poly.pdbx_strand_id
1 'polypeptide(L)'
;MTYSGGVFDIGLGELVVLGLLALLVFGPDRLPGAASSAGKFVARARETLAQARSQISESGELDSVSQDLKSLADLHPKRMLSSLAEPVEQPPQAPKATPKPSSPIDPNAT
;
A
#
# COMPACT_ATOMS: atom_id res chain seq x y z
N MET A 1 23.51 -6.68 11.33
CA MET A 1 23.29 -5.47 10.50
C MET A 1 21.79 -5.41 10.26
N THR A 2 21.13 -4.49 10.95
CA THR A 2 19.67 -4.36 10.98
C THR A 2 19.18 -3.69 9.70
N TYR A 3 18.23 -4.30 8.99
CA TYR A 3 17.36 -3.66 8.00
C TYR A 3 15.99 -4.34 8.18
N SER A 4 15.10 -3.73 8.95
CA SER A 4 13.74 -4.22 9.17
C SER A 4 12.80 -3.57 8.16
N GLY A 5 12.00 -4.40 7.49
CA GLY A 5 11.27 -4.05 6.28
C GLY A 5 10.27 -2.89 6.43
N GLY A 6 10.48 -1.85 5.63
CA GLY A 6 9.52 -0.81 5.32
C GLY A 6 10.19 0.32 4.54
N VAL A 7 9.53 0.86 3.51
CA VAL A 7 10.06 1.95 2.65
C VAL A 7 10.31 3.28 3.40
N PHE A 8 10.05 3.33 4.72
CA PHE A 8 10.21 4.50 5.59
C PHE A 8 10.97 4.23 6.90
N ASP A 9 11.50 3.03 7.12
CA ASP A 9 12.33 2.70 8.30
C ASP A 9 13.80 3.05 8.03
N ILE A 10 14.07 4.30 7.63
CA ILE A 10 15.42 4.78 7.30
C ILE A 10 15.96 5.56 8.51
N GLY A 11 16.95 5.01 9.19
CA GLY A 11 17.68 5.71 10.24
C GLY A 11 18.62 6.79 9.70
N LEU A 12 19.14 7.65 10.58
CA LEU A 12 20.14 8.67 10.21
C LEU A 12 21.38 8.04 9.56
N GLY A 13 21.80 6.85 10.01
CA GLY A 13 22.93 6.11 9.43
C GLY A 13 22.65 5.69 7.99
N GLU A 14 21.49 5.07 7.71
CA GLU A 14 21.09 4.72 6.35
C GLU A 14 20.97 5.95 5.44
N LEU A 15 20.43 7.06 5.94
CA LEU A 15 20.28 8.28 5.14
C LEU A 15 21.63 8.84 4.70
N VAL A 16 22.65 8.80 5.57
CA VAL A 16 24.02 9.21 5.21
C VAL A 16 24.59 8.28 4.12
N VAL A 17 24.44 6.97 4.28
CA VAL A 17 24.93 6.00 3.27
C VAL A 17 24.23 6.20 1.93
N LEU A 18 22.90 6.33 1.92
CA LEU A 18 22.13 6.61 0.71
C LEU A 18 22.52 7.96 0.09
N GLY A 19 22.77 8.98 0.91
CA GLY A 19 23.27 10.28 0.47
C GLY A 19 24.62 10.17 -0.22
N LEU A 20 25.58 9.43 0.36
CA LEU A 20 26.88 9.19 -0.26
C LEU A 20 26.76 8.43 -1.59
N LEU A 21 25.89 7.40 -1.65
CA LEU A 21 25.63 6.68 -2.90
C LEU A 21 25.00 7.58 -3.97
N ALA A 22 24.02 8.40 -3.59
CA ALA A 22 23.41 9.36 -4.50
C ALA A 22 24.42 10.41 -5.00
N LEU A 23 25.34 10.86 -4.14
CA LEU A 23 26.44 11.76 -4.52
C LEU A 23 27.40 11.09 -5.50
N LEU A 24 27.69 9.80 -5.34
CA LEU A 24 28.56 9.05 -6.26
C LEU A 24 27.91 8.85 -7.63
N VAL A 25 26.62 8.53 -7.67
CA VAL A 25 25.87 8.24 -8.90
C VAL A 25 25.53 9.50 -9.68
N PHE A 26 24.98 10.52 -9.01
CA PHE A 26 24.53 11.75 -9.66
C PHE A 26 25.59 12.86 -9.66
N GLY A 27 26.54 12.83 -8.72
CA GLY A 27 27.50 13.90 -8.47
C GLY A 27 26.98 14.95 -7.47
N PRO A 28 27.88 15.58 -6.68
CA PRO A 28 27.52 16.56 -5.66
C PRO A 28 26.84 17.82 -6.22
N ASP A 29 27.17 18.21 -7.46
CA ASP A 29 26.60 19.41 -8.07
C ASP A 29 25.18 19.20 -8.62
N ARG A 30 24.82 17.95 -8.97
CA ARG A 30 23.52 17.66 -9.62
C ARG A 30 22.45 17.18 -8.64
N LEU A 31 22.85 16.55 -7.55
CA LEU A 31 21.96 16.10 -6.49
C LEU A 31 21.04 17.23 -5.93
N PRO A 32 21.55 18.42 -5.55
CA PRO A 32 20.70 19.50 -5.04
C PRO A 32 19.70 20.01 -6.09
N GLY A 33 20.09 20.02 -7.36
CA GLY A 33 19.19 20.36 -8.48
C GLY A 33 18.08 19.33 -8.68
N ALA A 34 18.41 18.04 -8.61
CA ALA A 34 17.45 16.94 -8.71
C ALA A 34 16.47 16.94 -7.53
N ALA A 35 16.96 17.09 -6.30
CA ALA A 35 16.13 17.18 -5.09
C ALA A 35 15.18 18.39 -5.16
N SER A 36 15.68 19.56 -5.60
CA SER A 36 14.86 20.76 -5.77
C SER A 36 13.76 20.57 -6.83
N SER A 37 14.06 19.86 -7.91
CA SER A 37 13.10 19.59 -9.00
C SER A 37 12.03 18.60 -8.55
N ALA A 38 12.43 17.51 -7.92
CA ALA A 38 11.51 16.53 -7.33
C ALA A 38 10.63 17.19 -6.25
N GLY A 39 11.22 18.01 -5.38
CA GLY A 39 10.48 18.75 -4.35
C GLY A 39 9.44 19.69 -4.94
N LYS A 40 9.78 20.45 -5.98
CA LYS A 40 8.83 21.32 -6.71
C LYS A 40 7.72 20.51 -7.38
N PHE A 41 8.04 19.36 -7.96
CA PHE A 41 7.05 18.48 -8.57
C PHE A 41 6.04 17.96 -7.54
N VAL A 42 6.54 17.45 -6.41
CA VAL A 42 5.70 17.00 -5.30
C VAL A 42 4.88 18.15 -4.72
N ALA A 43 5.46 19.34 -4.56
CA ALA A 43 4.75 20.51 -4.07
C ALA A 43 3.57 20.89 -4.98
N ARG A 44 3.79 20.91 -6.31
CA ARG A 44 2.74 21.16 -7.30
C ARG A 44 1.65 20.07 -7.25
N ALA A 45 2.04 18.80 -7.16
CA ALA A 45 1.09 17.71 -7.05
C ALA A 45 0.21 17.83 -5.79
N ARG A 46 0.81 18.17 -4.64
CA ARG A 46 0.07 18.43 -3.39
C ARG A 46 -0.92 19.58 -3.54
N GLU A 47 -0.53 20.65 -4.24
CA GLU A 47 -1.40 21.80 -4.51
C GLU A 47 -2.57 21.43 -5.43
N THR A 48 -2.31 20.71 -6.52
CA THR A 48 -3.36 20.22 -7.42
C THR A 48 -4.35 19.31 -6.70
N LEU A 49 -3.86 18.39 -5.86
CA LEU A 49 -4.72 17.54 -5.02
C LEU A 49 -5.54 18.36 -4.01
N ALA A 50 -4.95 19.40 -3.42
CA ALA A 50 -5.65 20.30 -2.50
C ALA A 50 -6.75 21.10 -3.20
N GLN A 51 -6.49 21.60 -4.42
CA GLN A 51 -7.48 22.30 -5.23
C GLN A 51 -8.62 21.38 -5.66
N ALA A 52 -8.32 20.15 -6.07
CA ALA A 52 -9.34 19.14 -6.35
C ALA A 52 -10.16 18.87 -5.09
N ARG A 53 -9.52 18.59 -3.95
CA ARG A 53 -10.21 18.40 -2.66
C ARG A 53 -11.13 19.58 -2.33
N SER A 54 -10.68 20.82 -2.51
CA SER A 54 -11.50 22.02 -2.26
C SER A 54 -12.76 22.07 -3.12
N GLN A 55 -12.68 21.70 -4.40
CA GLN A 55 -13.84 21.70 -5.30
C GLN A 55 -14.89 20.65 -4.90
N ILE A 56 -14.47 19.45 -4.48
CA ILE A 56 -15.39 18.42 -3.97
C ILE A 56 -15.94 18.78 -2.57
N SER A 57 -15.20 19.57 -1.78
CA SER A 57 -15.67 20.06 -0.46
C SER A 57 -16.85 20.99 -0.61
N GLU A 58 -16.80 21.85 -1.63
CA GLU A 58 -17.81 22.85 -1.91
C GLU A 58 -19.12 22.22 -2.43
N SER A 59 -19.06 21.06 -3.07
CA SER A 59 -20.23 20.28 -3.49
C SER A 59 -20.81 19.33 -2.41
N GLY A 60 -20.20 19.27 -1.21
CA GLY A 60 -20.70 18.51 -0.06
C GLY A 60 -20.36 17.01 -0.04
N GLU A 61 -19.54 16.52 -0.98
CA GLU A 61 -19.30 15.08 -1.19
C GLU A 61 -18.02 14.53 -0.55
N LEU A 62 -17.17 15.32 0.13
CA LEU A 62 -15.91 14.75 0.64
C LEU A 62 -15.85 14.29 2.08
N ASP A 63 -16.95 14.29 2.81
CA ASP A 63 -17.05 13.43 3.98
C ASP A 63 -17.10 11.94 3.56
N SER A 64 -17.83 11.60 2.48
CA SER A 64 -17.88 10.22 1.97
C SER A 64 -16.55 9.80 1.33
N VAL A 65 -15.93 10.64 0.50
CA VAL A 65 -14.61 10.32 -0.10
C VAL A 65 -13.51 10.20 0.96
N SER A 66 -13.50 11.08 1.97
CA SER A 66 -12.53 10.97 3.07
C SER A 66 -12.76 9.71 3.90
N GLN A 67 -14.02 9.30 4.09
CA GLN A 67 -14.39 8.07 4.80
C GLN A 67 -14.02 6.81 4.00
N ASP A 68 -14.17 6.82 2.68
CA ASP A 68 -13.77 5.72 1.80
C ASP A 68 -12.25 5.55 1.77
N LEU A 69 -11.49 6.65 1.64
CA LEU A 69 -10.03 6.61 1.72
C LEU A 69 -9.55 6.11 3.10
N LYS A 70 -10.24 6.51 4.16
CA LYS A 70 -9.94 6.04 5.51
C LYS A 70 -10.26 4.55 5.68
N SER A 71 -11.38 4.10 5.12
CA SER A 71 -11.78 2.68 5.11
C SER A 71 -10.82 1.83 4.28
N LEU A 72 -10.30 2.34 3.15
CA LEU A 72 -9.27 1.68 2.35
C LEU A 72 -7.92 1.62 3.09
N ALA A 73 -7.53 2.69 3.78
CA ALA A 73 -6.32 2.71 4.60
C ALA A 73 -6.42 1.76 5.81
N ASP A 74 -7.63 1.59 6.34
CA ASP A 74 -7.94 0.69 7.46
C ASP A 74 -8.19 -0.76 7.01
N LEU A 75 -8.41 -1.00 5.71
CA LEU A 75 -8.39 -2.33 5.09
C LEU A 75 -6.96 -2.89 5.14
N HIS A 76 -6.64 -3.41 6.32
CA HIS A 76 -5.36 -3.92 6.80
C HIS A 76 -4.35 -4.28 5.70
N PRO A 77 -3.44 -3.37 5.34
CA PRO A 77 -2.24 -3.71 4.57
C PRO A 77 -1.47 -4.85 5.26
N LYS A 78 -1.57 -4.94 6.59
CA LYS A 78 -1.02 -6.04 7.39
C LYS A 78 -1.60 -7.41 7.03
N ARG A 79 -2.89 -7.54 6.68
CA ARG A 79 -3.48 -8.81 6.26
C ARG A 79 -3.00 -9.22 4.87
N MET A 80 -2.85 -8.27 3.96
CA MET A 80 -2.27 -8.54 2.64
C MET A 80 -0.79 -8.89 2.73
N LEU A 81 -0.02 -8.17 3.54
CA LEU A 81 1.39 -8.45 3.81
C LEU A 81 1.56 -9.81 4.50
N SER A 82 0.67 -10.20 5.42
CA SER A 82 0.69 -11.54 6.02
C SER A 82 0.41 -12.63 4.99
N SER A 83 -0.54 -12.44 4.07
CA SER A 83 -0.80 -13.42 2.99
C SER A 83 0.32 -13.52 1.95
N LEU A 84 1.17 -12.48 1.83
CA LEU A 84 2.35 -12.46 0.96
C LEU A 84 3.62 -12.94 1.67
N ALA A 85 3.67 -12.82 2.99
CA ALA A 85 4.77 -13.25 3.84
C ALA A 85 4.64 -14.69 4.32
N GLU A 86 3.46 -15.32 4.17
CA GLU A 86 3.34 -16.78 4.23
C GLU A 86 4.02 -17.38 2.98
N PRO A 87 5.14 -18.10 3.13
CA PRO A 87 5.61 -18.97 2.07
C PRO A 87 4.50 -19.97 1.81
N VAL A 88 4.16 -20.20 0.54
CA VAL A 88 3.26 -21.27 0.12
C VAL A 88 3.94 -22.63 0.39
N GLU A 89 4.09 -23.00 1.67
CA GLU A 89 4.31 -24.38 2.08
C GLU A 89 2.94 -25.03 2.24
N GLN A 90 2.28 -25.24 1.11
CA GLN A 90 1.23 -26.23 1.02
C GLN A 90 1.87 -27.48 0.43
N PRO A 91 2.19 -28.52 1.23
CA PRO A 91 2.49 -29.82 0.67
C PRO A 91 1.26 -30.26 -0.13
N PRO A 92 1.41 -30.96 -1.27
CA PRO A 92 0.28 -31.41 -2.06
C PRO A 92 -0.49 -32.47 -1.27
N GLN A 93 -1.48 -32.04 -0.48
CA GLN A 93 -2.46 -32.93 0.10
C GLN A 93 -3.52 -33.20 -0.96
N ALA A 94 -3.40 -34.39 -1.56
CA ALA A 94 -4.39 -35.00 -2.43
C ALA A 94 -5.81 -34.81 -1.87
N PRO A 95 -6.81 -34.51 -2.73
CA PRO A 95 -8.17 -34.22 -2.29
C PRO A 95 -8.79 -35.46 -1.65
N LYS A 96 -8.81 -35.50 -0.31
CA LYS A 96 -9.60 -36.47 0.44
C LYS A 96 -10.98 -35.87 0.71
N ALA A 97 -11.95 -36.40 -0.05
CA ALA A 97 -13.35 -36.55 0.27
C ALA A 97 -14.15 -35.29 0.69
N THR A 98 -14.95 -34.83 -0.26
CA THR A 98 -16.17 -34.03 -0.12
C THR A 98 -16.99 -34.35 1.14
N PRO A 99 -17.38 -33.36 1.97
CA PRO A 99 -18.52 -33.50 2.85
C PRO A 99 -19.79 -33.37 2.01
N LYS A 100 -20.47 -34.51 1.85
CA LYS A 100 -21.81 -34.67 1.31
C LYS A 100 -22.83 -33.91 2.18
N PRO A 101 -23.56 -32.89 1.68
CA PRO A 101 -24.80 -32.46 2.30
C PRO A 101 -25.89 -33.39 1.79
N SER A 102 -26.31 -34.34 2.61
CA SER A 102 -27.57 -35.06 2.42
C SER A 102 -28.72 -34.15 2.86
N SER A 103 -29.42 -33.54 1.90
CA SER A 103 -30.79 -33.07 2.13
C SER A 103 -31.77 -34.16 1.70
N PRO A 104 -32.70 -34.58 2.59
CA PRO A 104 -33.76 -35.53 2.25
C PRO A 104 -34.60 -35.02 1.09
N ILE A 105 -34.86 -35.92 0.16
CA ILE A 105 -35.73 -35.71 -1.01
C ILE A 105 -37.15 -35.51 -0.47
N ASP A 106 -37.72 -34.33 -0.71
CA ASP A 106 -39.12 -34.00 -0.45
C ASP A 106 -39.97 -34.62 -1.59
N PRO A 107 -40.69 -35.72 -1.36
CA PRO A 107 -41.46 -36.37 -2.41
C PRO A 107 -42.87 -35.81 -2.36
N ASN A 108 -43.16 -34.83 -3.20
CA ASN A 108 -44.49 -34.54 -3.71
C ASN A 108 -45.63 -34.63 -2.66
N ALA A 109 -45.85 -33.53 -1.95
CA ALA A 109 -47.13 -33.28 -1.30
C ALA A 109 -48.23 -33.21 -2.37
N THR A 110 -48.83 -34.37 -2.64
CA THR A 110 -50.19 -34.61 -3.14
C THR A 110 -50.62 -35.98 -2.65
#